data_AF-A0A537WEY1-F1
#
_entry.id   AF-A0A537WEY1-F1
#
_cell.length_a   1.000
_cell.length_b   1.000
_cell.length_c   1.000
_cell.angle_alpha   90.00
_cell.angle_beta   90.00
_cell.angle_gamma   90.00
#
_symmetry.space_group_name_H-M   'P 1'
#
loop_
_entity.id
_entity.type
_entity.pdbx_description
1 polymer ?
#
loop_
_entity_poly.entity_id
_entity_poly.type
_entity_poly.pdbx_seq_one_letter_code
_entity_poly.pdbx_strand_id
1 'polypeptide(L)'
;MLLAGVVLLAFYSVPLFSTVLPPLFDYPNHLARFAVLAAGGSEFYEVRWAPLPNLAGDIIVPLLARAMPLEIAGKLFLVMIFALILGGTASLNRVVGGAWRLWPLLAAAFLYNLTLLWGSVNFLFGLSRCSASSATLPRLVCTARSSSEWRRSRRSPNGEGGDGPCWSSVRRCFRRNF
;
A
#
# COMPACT_ATOMS: atom_id res chain seq x y z
N MET A 1 -5.25 -16.62 5.35
CA MET A 1 -5.09 -15.47 4.43
C MET A 1 -3.80 -14.72 4.69
N LEU A 2 -3.62 -14.09 5.86
CA LEU A 2 -2.37 -13.41 6.21
C LEU A 2 -1.15 -14.35 6.12
N LEU A 3 -1.26 -15.56 6.67
CA LEU A 3 -0.20 -16.56 6.59
C LEU A 3 0.17 -16.92 5.14
N ALA A 4 -0.84 -17.15 4.29
CA ALA A 4 -0.63 -17.43 2.86
C ALA A 4 0.02 -16.25 2.13
N GLY A 5 -0.39 -15.02 2.44
CA GLY A 5 0.22 -13.81 1.88
C GLY A 5 1.68 -13.63 2.31
N VAL A 6 2.01 -13.92 3.57
CA VAL A 6 3.39 -13.90 4.08
C VAL A 6 4.24 -14.98 3.43
N VAL A 7 3.71 -16.21 3.28
CA VAL A 7 4.40 -17.31 2.60
C VAL A 7 4.68 -16.97 1.13
N LEU A 8 3.71 -16.40 0.42
CA LEU A 8 3.91 -15.92 -0.95
C LEU A 8 4.93 -14.79 -1.00
N LEU A 9 4.85 -13.80 -0.12
CA LEU A 9 5.84 -12.72 -0.05
C LEU A 9 7.25 -13.29 0.14
N ALA A 10 7.43 -14.22 1.08
CA ALA A 10 8.70 -14.90 1.31
C ALA A 10 9.18 -15.62 0.04
N PHE A 11 8.32 -16.43 -0.58
CA PHE A 11 8.64 -17.17 -1.80
C PHE A 11 9.06 -16.27 -2.96
N TYR A 12 8.33 -15.18 -3.21
CA TYR A 12 8.65 -14.20 -4.26
C TYR A 12 9.88 -13.33 -3.93
N SER A 13 10.24 -13.21 -2.65
CA SER A 13 11.44 -12.47 -2.24
C SER A 13 12.73 -13.28 -2.41
N VAL A 14 12.67 -14.62 -2.41
CA VAL A 14 13.83 -15.51 -2.60
C VAL A 14 14.70 -15.12 -3.81
N PRO A 15 14.17 -15.00 -5.04
CA PRO A 15 14.96 -14.60 -6.21
C PRO A 15 15.61 -13.21 -6.11
N LEU A 16 15.00 -12.27 -5.36
CA LEU A 16 15.56 -10.93 -5.14
C LEU A 16 16.81 -10.96 -4.25
N PHE A 17 16.84 -11.87 -3.28
CA PHE A 17 17.99 -12.05 -2.39
C PHE A 17 19.03 -13.01 -2.95
N SER A 18 18.64 -13.91 -3.86
CA SER A 18 19.55 -14.85 -4.52
C SER A 18 20.51 -14.20 -5.52
N THR A 19 20.25 -12.96 -5.92
CA THR A 19 21.10 -12.19 -6.84
C THR A 19 21.68 -10.98 -6.12
N VAL A 20 22.93 -10.60 -6.45
CA VAL A 20 23.58 -9.41 -5.87
C VAL A 20 22.79 -8.17 -6.27
N LEU A 21 22.60 -8.00 -7.59
CA LEU A 21 21.72 -7.02 -8.19
C LEU A 21 20.56 -7.73 -8.88
N PRO A 22 19.31 -7.42 -8.50
CA PRO A 22 18.14 -7.86 -9.25
C PRO A 22 18.26 -7.42 -10.73
N PRO A 23 18.05 -8.32 -11.71
CA PRO A 23 18.16 -8.02 -13.13
C PRO A 23 16.94 -7.25 -13.64
N LEU A 24 16.65 -6.11 -13.01
CA LEU A 24 15.63 -5.16 -13.41
C LEU A 24 16.32 -4.09 -14.26
N PHE A 25 15.75 -3.79 -15.42
CA PHE A 25 16.39 -2.97 -16.45
C PHE A 25 16.86 -1.60 -15.93
N ASP A 26 15.99 -0.88 -15.23
CA ASP A 26 16.31 0.46 -14.67
C ASP A 26 16.80 0.43 -13.21
N TYR A 27 16.98 -0.75 -12.61
CA TYR A 27 17.36 -0.85 -11.20
C TYR A 27 18.76 -0.32 -10.88
N PRO A 28 19.81 -0.57 -11.71
CA PRO A 28 21.13 0.04 -11.48
C PRO A 28 21.07 1.58 -11.51
N ASN A 29 20.25 2.16 -12.39
CA ASN A 29 20.04 3.60 -12.50
C ASN A 29 19.35 4.15 -11.23
N HIS A 30 18.30 3.48 -10.75
CA HIS A 30 17.69 3.81 -9.47
C HIS A 30 18.68 3.74 -8.31
N LEU A 31 19.53 2.71 -8.26
CA LEU A 31 20.53 2.55 -7.20
C LEU A 31 21.55 3.69 -7.21
N ALA A 32 22.04 4.08 -8.39
CA ALA A 32 22.96 5.21 -8.55
C ALA A 32 22.30 6.52 -8.08
N ARG A 33 21.05 6.77 -8.48
CA ARG A 33 20.27 7.93 -8.02
C ARG A 33 20.09 7.93 -6.51
N PHE A 34 19.75 6.79 -5.90
CA PHE A 34 19.60 6.69 -4.45
C PHE A 34 20.92 6.93 -3.72
N ALA A 35 22.06 6.48 -4.28
CA ALA A 35 23.38 6.75 -3.72
C ALA A 35 23.70 8.26 -3.70
N VAL A 36 23.47 8.95 -4.83
CA VAL A 36 23.67 10.41 -4.94
C VAL A 36 22.74 11.17 -3.98
N LEU A 37 21.47 10.76 -3.89
CA LEU A 37 20.50 11.37 -2.97
C LEU A 37 20.86 11.14 -1.49
N ALA A 38 21.33 9.93 -1.15
CA ALA A 38 21.78 9.60 0.19
C ALA A 38 23.02 10.41 0.61
N ALA A 39 23.92 10.68 -0.35
CA ALA A 39 25.09 11.54 -0.15
C ALA A 39 24.74 13.04 -0.13
N GLY A 40 23.52 13.43 -0.49
CA GLY A 40 23.09 14.83 -0.57
C GLY A 40 23.57 15.57 -1.82
N GLY A 41 24.06 14.84 -2.83
CA GLY A 41 24.61 15.38 -4.07
C GLY A 41 25.96 14.75 -4.43
N SER A 42 26.51 15.19 -5.55
CA SER A 42 27.87 14.86 -5.98
C SER A 42 28.46 16.04 -6.74
N GLU A 43 29.75 15.95 -7.10
CA GLU A 43 30.43 16.96 -7.91
C GLU A 43 29.71 17.27 -9.24
N PHE A 44 29.02 16.29 -9.81
CA PHE A 44 28.30 16.41 -11.08
C PHE A 44 26.79 16.62 -10.94
N TYR A 45 26.22 16.44 -9.74
CA TYR A 45 24.77 16.42 -9.54
C TYR A 45 24.34 17.17 -8.27
N GLU A 46 23.50 18.19 -8.45
CA GLU A 46 22.85 18.93 -7.38
C GLU A 46 21.48 18.32 -7.04
N VAL A 47 21.17 18.16 -5.75
CA VAL A 47 19.87 17.63 -5.31
C VAL A 47 18.85 18.76 -5.21
N ARG A 48 17.94 18.82 -6.20
CA ARG A 48 16.80 19.75 -6.18
C ARG A 48 15.49 18.99 -6.04
N TRP A 49 14.82 19.17 -4.90
CA TRP A 49 13.51 18.56 -4.66
C TRP A 49 12.42 19.36 -5.37
N ALA A 50 11.62 18.66 -6.16
CA ALA A 50 10.40 19.17 -6.78
C ALA A 50 9.29 18.13 -6.66
N PRO A 51 8.01 18.54 -6.62
CA PRO A 51 6.88 17.62 -6.56
C PRO A 51 6.68 16.96 -7.94
N LEU A 52 7.50 15.96 -8.23
CA LEU A 52 7.36 15.14 -9.43
C LEU A 52 6.55 13.86 -9.09
N PRO A 53 5.89 13.25 -10.08
CA PRO A 53 5.53 11.84 -9.95
C PRO A 53 6.81 11.00 -9.81
N ASN A 54 6.71 9.80 -9.21
CA ASN A 54 7.80 8.83 -9.12
C ASN A 54 8.86 9.03 -8.00
N LEU A 55 8.61 9.86 -6.97
CA LEU A 55 9.56 10.12 -5.88
C LEU A 55 9.55 9.10 -4.71
N ALA A 56 8.70 8.07 -4.74
CA ALA A 56 8.48 7.23 -3.55
C ALA A 56 9.77 6.53 -3.06
N GLY A 57 10.48 5.87 -3.97
CA GLY A 57 11.76 5.22 -3.74
C GLY A 57 12.88 6.22 -3.46
N ASP A 58 12.83 7.40 -4.08
CA ASP A 58 13.82 8.48 -3.84
C ASP A 58 13.76 9.01 -2.39
N ILE A 59 12.61 8.92 -1.74
CA ILE A 59 12.45 9.31 -0.34
C ILE A 59 12.72 8.12 0.57
N ILE A 60 12.14 6.96 0.26
CA ILE A 60 12.13 5.81 1.15
C ILE A 60 13.50 5.10 1.17
N VAL A 61 14.11 4.86 0.00
CA VAL A 61 15.36 4.08 -0.08
C VAL A 61 16.54 4.83 0.56
N PRO A 62 16.79 6.12 0.29
CA PRO A 62 17.84 6.86 0.98
C PRO A 62 17.63 6.96 2.50
N LEU A 63 16.38 7.04 2.96
CA LEU A 63 16.06 7.02 4.39
C LEU A 63 16.43 5.66 5.02
N LEU A 64 16.10 4.56 4.36
CA LEU A 64 16.51 3.22 4.79
C LEU A 64 18.03 3.05 4.73
N ALA A 65 18.68 3.60 3.70
CA ALA A 65 20.12 3.52 3.50
C ALA A 65 20.95 4.22 4.60
N ARG A 66 20.32 5.06 5.44
CA ARG A 66 20.96 5.59 6.66
C ARG A 66 21.18 4.54 7.74
N ALA A 67 20.39 3.47 7.74
CA ALA A 67 20.43 2.42 8.76
C ALA A 67 21.03 1.11 8.24
N MET A 68 21.11 0.91 6.93
CA MET A 68 21.56 -0.34 6.31
C MET A 68 22.24 -0.10 4.96
N PRO A 69 22.97 -1.09 4.41
CA PRO A 69 23.54 -0.99 3.08
C PRO A 69 22.48 -0.69 2.00
N LEU A 70 22.85 0.14 1.03
CA LEU A 70 21.96 0.60 -0.04
C LEU A 70 21.34 -0.56 -0.84
N GLU A 71 22.09 -1.63 -1.06
CA GLU A 71 21.62 -2.84 -1.73
C GLU A 71 20.46 -3.51 -0.99
N ILE A 72 20.55 -3.58 0.34
CA ILE A 72 19.51 -4.15 1.19
C ILE A 72 18.30 -3.22 1.25
N ALA A 73 18.54 -1.91 1.32
CA ALA A 73 17.48 -0.91 1.29
C ALA A 73 16.64 -0.99 0.00
N GLY A 74 17.30 -1.14 -1.16
CA GLY A 74 16.63 -1.33 -2.45
C GLY A 74 15.81 -2.62 -2.52
N LYS A 75 16.37 -3.74 -2.04
CA LYS A 75 15.65 -5.03 -1.97
C LYS A 75 14.44 -4.97 -1.05
N LEU A 76 14.56 -4.32 0.12
CA LEU A 76 13.45 -4.11 1.04
C LEU A 76 12.35 -3.24 0.43
N PHE A 77 12.70 -2.24 -0.37
CA PHE A 77 11.72 -1.44 -1.09
C PHE A 77 10.90 -2.28 -2.09
N LEU A 78 11.55 -3.20 -2.81
CA LEU A 78 10.86 -4.16 -3.69
C LEU A 78 9.91 -5.08 -2.89
N VAL A 79 10.37 -5.63 -1.77
CA VAL A 79 9.53 -6.46 -0.88
C VAL A 79 8.33 -5.67 -0.35
N MET A 80 8.53 -4.40 -0.01
CA MET A 80 7.44 -3.53 0.44
C MET A 80 6.41 -3.29 -0.67
N ILE A 81 6.82 -3.13 -1.92
CA ILE A 81 5.90 -3.05 -3.07
C ILE A 81 5.06 -4.33 -3.16
N PHE A 82 5.69 -5.50 -3.05
CA PHE A 82 4.98 -6.78 -3.07
C PHE A 82 3.97 -6.89 -1.92
N ALA A 83 4.36 -6.47 -0.72
CA ALA A 83 3.47 -6.44 0.43
C ALA A 83 2.28 -5.49 0.22
N LEU A 84 2.50 -4.33 -0.41
CA LEU A 84 1.46 -3.37 -0.75
C LEU A 84 0.49 -3.89 -1.82
N ILE A 85 0.97 -4.61 -2.84
CA ILE A 85 0.12 -5.23 -3.87
C ILE A 85 -0.77 -6.30 -3.23
N LEU A 86 -0.16 -7.23 -2.48
CA LEU A 86 -0.88 -8.31 -1.80
C LEU A 86 -1.85 -7.77 -0.74
N GLY A 87 -1.43 -6.79 0.05
CA GLY A 87 -2.25 -6.13 1.05
C GLY A 87 -3.39 -5.32 0.44
N GLY A 88 -3.13 -4.55 -0.62
CA GLY A 88 -4.13 -3.74 -1.32
C GLY A 88 -5.23 -4.60 -1.95
N THR A 89 -4.85 -5.64 -2.69
CA THR A 89 -5.80 -6.59 -3.31
C THR A 89 -6.60 -7.38 -2.28
N ALA A 90 -5.98 -7.83 -1.19
CA ALA A 90 -6.68 -8.51 -0.10
C ALA A 90 -7.68 -7.57 0.61
N SER A 91 -7.29 -6.32 0.86
CA SER A 91 -8.17 -5.30 1.47
C SER A 91 -9.36 -4.99 0.57
N LEU A 92 -9.14 -4.83 -0.73
CA LEU A 92 -10.19 -4.59 -1.71
C LEU A 92 -11.17 -5.76 -1.80
N ASN A 93 -10.66 -7.00 -1.82
CA ASN A 93 -11.50 -8.21 -1.82
C ASN A 93 -12.40 -8.27 -0.59
N ARG A 94 -11.87 -7.92 0.60
CA ARG A 94 -12.66 -7.86 1.83
C ARG A 94 -13.79 -6.83 1.75
N VAL A 95 -13.56 -5.68 1.11
CA VAL A 95 -14.57 -4.63 0.98
C VAL A 95 -15.66 -5.03 0.00
N VAL A 96 -15.30 -5.60 -1.16
CA VAL A 96 -16.26 -5.97 -2.21
C VAL A 96 -17.00 -7.28 -1.88
N GLY A 97 -16.28 -8.30 -1.40
CA GLY A 97 -16.81 -9.63 -1.19
C GLY A 97 -17.33 -9.93 0.23
N GLY A 98 -17.10 -9.04 1.19
CA GLY A 98 -17.50 -9.20 2.60
C GLY A 98 -16.79 -10.31 3.38
N ALA A 99 -16.09 -11.22 2.69
CA ALA A 99 -15.36 -12.35 3.25
C ALA A 99 -13.92 -12.39 2.74
N TRP A 100 -13.05 -13.02 3.51
CA TRP A 100 -11.66 -13.28 3.12
C TRP A 100 -11.62 -14.45 2.14
N ARG A 101 -11.54 -14.17 0.83
CA ARG A 101 -11.46 -15.21 -0.21
C ARG A 101 -10.03 -15.34 -0.73
N LEU A 102 -9.63 -16.54 -1.17
CA LEU A 102 -8.28 -16.87 -1.67
C LEU A 102 -7.97 -16.34 -3.08
N TRP A 103 -8.98 -15.91 -3.84
CA TRP A 103 -8.84 -15.31 -5.17
C TRP A 103 -7.83 -14.16 -5.33
N PRO A 104 -7.63 -13.21 -4.39
CA PRO A 104 -6.64 -12.16 -4.55
C PRO A 104 -5.20 -12.68 -4.46
N LEU A 105 -4.98 -13.92 -4.02
CA LEU A 105 -3.66 -14.55 -4.11
C LEU A 105 -3.27 -14.87 -5.57
N LEU A 106 -4.21 -14.92 -6.53
CA LEU A 106 -3.87 -14.96 -7.94
C LEU A 106 -3.18 -13.68 -8.43
N ALA A 107 -3.41 -12.54 -7.77
CA ALA A 107 -2.64 -11.33 -8.05
C ALA A 107 -1.15 -11.50 -7.76
N ALA A 108 -0.78 -12.47 -6.91
CA ALA A 108 0.61 -12.84 -6.69
C ALA A 108 1.29 -13.40 -7.95
N ALA A 109 0.55 -14.13 -8.80
CA ALA A 109 1.09 -14.64 -10.07
C ALA A 109 1.54 -13.50 -11.00
N PHE A 110 0.92 -12.32 -10.88
CA PHE A 110 1.24 -11.13 -11.64
C PHE A 110 2.26 -10.20 -10.94
N LEU A 111 2.86 -10.62 -9.81
CA LEU A 111 3.92 -9.84 -9.13
C LEU A 111 5.13 -9.64 -10.06
N TYR A 112 5.53 -10.68 -10.78
CA TYR A 112 6.57 -10.59 -11.82
C TYR A 112 5.94 -10.20 -13.17
N ASN A 113 5.49 -8.95 -13.27
CA ASN A 113 5.02 -8.40 -14.54
C ASN A 113 6.16 -7.69 -15.31
N LEU A 114 5.90 -7.41 -16.59
CA LEU A 114 6.81 -6.64 -17.46
C LEU A 114 7.18 -5.27 -16.87
N THR A 115 6.26 -4.64 -16.14
CA THR A 115 6.48 -3.34 -15.48
C THR A 115 7.53 -3.41 -14.37
N LEU A 116 7.53 -4.49 -13.58
CA LEU A 116 8.57 -4.75 -12.60
C LEU A 116 9.90 -5.06 -13.29
N LEU A 117 9.89 -5.87 -14.36
CA LEU A 117 11.10 -6.21 -15.12
C LEU A 117 11.77 -4.96 -15.73
N TRP A 118 10.96 -4.00 -16.19
CA TRP A 118 11.43 -2.70 -16.67
C TRP A 118 12.03 -1.80 -15.59
N GLY A 119 11.81 -2.10 -14.30
CA GLY A 119 12.35 -1.30 -13.19
C GLY A 119 11.43 -0.18 -12.70
N SER A 120 10.16 -0.13 -13.12
CA SER A 120 9.20 0.93 -12.76
C SER A 120 8.65 0.80 -11.33
N VAL A 121 9.55 0.71 -10.35
CA VAL A 121 9.27 0.42 -8.93
C VAL A 121 8.40 1.49 -8.27
N ASN A 122 8.64 2.74 -8.61
CA ASN A 122 7.93 3.89 -8.09
C ASN A 122 6.47 3.98 -8.60
N PHE A 123 6.25 3.61 -9.85
CA PHE A 123 4.91 3.51 -10.45
C PHE A 123 4.09 2.40 -9.77
N LEU A 124 4.69 1.23 -9.56
CA LEU A 124 4.06 0.11 -8.85
C LEU A 124 3.70 0.48 -7.41
N PHE A 125 4.57 1.23 -6.72
CA PHE A 125 4.28 1.73 -5.37
C PHE A 125 3.06 2.66 -5.36
N GLY A 126 2.96 3.58 -6.32
CA GLY A 126 1.83 4.49 -6.46
C GLY A 126 0.50 3.77 -6.70
N LEU A 127 0.47 2.85 -7.67
CA LEU A 127 -0.71 2.03 -7.97
C LEU A 127 -1.20 1.23 -6.76
N SER A 128 -0.27 0.61 -6.04
CA SER A 128 -0.58 -0.24 -4.89
C SER A 128 -1.17 0.57 -3.74
N ARG A 129 -0.60 1.77 -3.46
CA ARG A 129 -1.17 2.69 -2.47
C ARG A 129 -2.57 3.18 -2.84
N CYS A 130 -2.82 3.44 -4.13
CA CYS A 130 -4.13 3.84 -4.60
C CYS A 130 -5.18 2.75 -4.28
N SER A 131 -4.87 1.49 -4.62
CA SER A 131 -5.76 0.35 -4.35
C SER A 131 -6.03 0.15 -2.84
N ALA A 132 -5.01 0.30 -2.00
CA ALA A 132 -5.18 0.23 -0.54
C ALA A 132 -6.03 1.38 0.02
N SER A 133 -5.95 2.57 -0.57
CA SER A 133 -6.70 3.76 -0.13
C SER A 133 -8.21 3.61 -0.40
N SER A 134 -8.58 3.03 -1.53
CA SER A 134 -9.98 2.78 -1.93
C SER A 134 -10.73 1.88 -0.94
N ALA A 135 -10.03 1.04 -0.18
CA ALA A 135 -10.64 0.18 0.84
C ALA A 135 -10.90 0.92 2.17
N THR A 136 -10.19 2.01 2.45
CA THR A 136 -10.26 2.73 3.73
C THR A 136 -11.30 3.85 3.71
N LEU A 137 -11.47 4.51 2.56
CA LEU A 137 -12.44 5.59 2.34
C LEU A 137 -13.90 5.21 2.67
N PRO A 138 -14.44 4.08 2.19
CA PRO A 138 -15.82 3.68 2.52
C PRO A 138 -16.02 3.45 4.01
N ARG A 139 -15.00 2.90 4.70
CA ARG A 139 -15.07 2.65 6.15
C ARG A 139 -15.08 3.94 6.94
N LEU A 140 -14.19 4.88 6.59
CA LEU A 140 -14.11 6.20 7.22
C LEU A 140 -15.42 6.99 7.03
N VAL A 141 -15.98 6.96 5.81
CA VAL A 141 -17.27 7.60 5.51
C VAL A 141 -18.42 6.96 6.31
N CYS A 142 -18.46 5.64 6.44
CA CYS A 142 -19.47 4.96 7.26
C CYS A 142 -19.37 5.31 8.75
N THR A 143 -18.16 5.38 9.32
CA THR A 143 -17.95 5.82 10.72
C THR A 143 -18.27 7.31 10.94
N ALA A 144 -17.94 8.16 9.96
CA ALA A 144 -18.27 9.58 10.03
C ALA A 144 -19.80 9.80 9.96
N ARG A 145 -20.49 9.06 9.10
CA ARG A 145 -21.95 9.16 8.97
C ARG A 145 -22.68 8.65 10.22
N SER A 146 -22.28 7.51 10.79
CA SER A 146 -22.93 6.96 11.99
C SER A 146 -22.77 7.87 13.21
N SER A 147 -21.60 8.49 13.39
CA SER A 147 -21.36 9.45 14.48
C SER A 147 -22.16 10.75 14.32
N SER A 148 -22.40 11.19 13.07
CA SER A 148 -23.25 12.36 12.78
C SER A 148 -24.73 12.10 13.06
N GLU A 149 -25.22 10.89 12.74
CA GLU A 149 -26.61 10.47 12.99
C GLU A 149 -26.85 10.30 14.49
N TRP A 150 -25.92 9.68 15.23
CA TRP A 150 -25.97 9.57 16.69
C TRP A 150 -25.91 10.93 17.41
N ARG A 151 -25.12 11.88 16.90
CA ARG A 151 -25.07 13.25 17.46
C ARG A 151 -26.36 14.02 17.19
N ARG A 152 -27.09 13.68 16.11
CA ARG A 152 -28.38 14.28 15.76
C ARG A 152 -29.52 13.74 16.64
N SER A 153 -29.51 12.45 16.97
CA SER A 153 -30.52 11.86 17.88
C SER A 153 -30.41 12.42 19.30
N ARG A 154 -29.19 12.69 19.81
CA ARG A 154 -28.99 13.33 21.12
C ARG A 154 -29.43 14.80 21.23
N ARG A 155 -29.62 15.50 20.10
CA ARG A 155 -30.07 16.91 20.08
C ARG A 155 -31.58 17.06 19.93
N SER A 156 -32.32 15.97 19.79
CA SER A 156 -33.78 16.04 19.75
C SER A 156 -34.31 16.45 21.13
N PRO A 157 -35.14 17.49 21.26
CA PRO A 157 -35.64 17.97 22.56
C PRO A 157 -36.59 16.99 23.27
N ASN A 158 -37.09 15.99 22.55
CA ASN A 158 -38.00 14.98 23.09
C ASN A 158 -37.18 13.78 23.57
N GLY A 159 -36.88 13.76 24.87
CA GLY A 159 -36.16 12.69 25.56
C GLY A 159 -36.97 11.40 25.67
N GLU A 160 -37.16 10.69 24.55
CA GLU A 160 -37.60 9.30 24.59
C GLU A 160 -36.39 8.39 24.77
N GLY A 161 -36.21 7.89 25.99
CA GLY A 161 -35.34 6.77 26.29
C GLY A 161 -35.89 5.52 25.62
N GLY A 162 -35.09 4.90 24.75
CA GLY A 162 -35.48 3.68 24.04
C GLY A 162 -34.25 2.96 23.47
N ASP A 163 -33.77 2.01 24.27
CA ASP A 163 -33.09 0.74 23.93
C ASP A 163 -31.77 0.73 23.12
N GLY A 164 -30.93 -0.25 23.51
CA GLY A 164 -29.54 -0.45 23.12
C GLY A 164 -29.23 -0.79 21.64
N PRO A 165 -28.00 -1.21 21.34
CA PRO A 165 -27.17 -0.66 20.27
C PRO A 165 -27.56 -1.05 18.83
N CYS A 166 -27.87 -0.03 18.01
CA CYS A 166 -27.23 0.40 16.75
C CYS A 166 -26.78 -0.65 15.68
N TRP A 167 -27.15 -1.92 15.75
CA TRP A 167 -26.76 -2.90 14.72
C TRP A 167 -27.67 -2.90 13.49
N SER A 168 -28.92 -2.44 13.63
CA SER A 168 -29.90 -2.37 12.55
C SER A 168 -29.63 -1.22 11.57
N SER A 169 -29.06 -0.12 12.05
CA SER A 169 -28.68 1.05 11.23
C SER A 169 -27.48 0.75 10.31
N VAL A 170 -26.45 0.09 10.84
CA VAL A 170 -25.23 -0.26 10.08
C VAL A 170 -25.56 -1.19 8.89
N ARG A 171 -26.45 -2.17 9.08
CA ARG A 171 -26.91 -3.05 7.98
C ARG A 171 -27.68 -2.27 6.91
N ARG A 172 -28.46 -1.27 7.32
CA ARG A 172 -29.29 -0.48 6.41
C ARG A 172 -28.45 0.48 5.55
N CYS A 173 -27.35 1.01 6.10
CA CYS A 173 -26.44 1.87 5.35
C CYS A 173 -25.60 1.09 4.32
N PHE A 174 -25.28 -0.18 4.60
CA PHE A 174 -24.58 -1.06 3.66
C PHE A 174 -25.47 -1.45 2.47
N ARG A 175 -26.77 -1.62 2.67
CA ARG A 175 -27.75 -2.04 1.65
C ARG A 175 -28.26 -0.94 0.71
N ARG A 176 -27.93 0.32 1.00
CA ARG A 176 -28.49 1.49 0.30
C ARG A 176 -27.50 2.14 -0.68
N ASN A 177 -26.22 1.83 -0.54
CA ASN A 177 -25.13 2.40 -1.34
C ASN A 177 -24.38 1.33 -2.18
N PHE A 178 -24.79 0.06 -2.09
CA PHE A 178 -24.34 -1.05 -2.93
C PHE A 178 -25.56 -1.87 -3.35
#